data_AF-A0A2W6TZ00-F1
#
_entry.id   AF-A0A2W6TZ00-F1
#
_cell.length_a   1.000
_cell.length_b   1.000
_cell.length_c   1.000
_cell.angle_alpha   90.00
_cell.angle_beta   90.00
_cell.angle_gamma   90.00
#
_symmetry.space_group_name_H-M   'P 1'
#
loop_
_entity.id
_entity.type
_entity.pdbx_description
1 polymer ?
#
loop_
_entity_poly.entity_id
_entity_poly.type
_entity_poly.pdbx_seq_one_letter_code
_entity_poly.pdbx_strand_id
1 'polypeptide(L)' 'MDSLIAASARALATGDVLTALKHVALRDDPPALALRGIAMAQLGDL' A
#
# COMPACT_ATOMS: atom_id res chain seq x y z
N MET A 1 12.55 -11.46 -2.65
CA MET A 1 11.18 -11.04 -2.99
C MET A 1 10.56 -10.49 -1.72
N ASP A 2 10.32 -9.18 -1.64
CA ASP A 2 9.83 -8.52 -0.42
C ASP A 2 8.37 -8.87 -0.15
N SER A 3 8.17 -9.92 0.67
CA SER A 3 6.84 -10.44 1.04
C SER A 3 5.91 -9.38 1.62
N LEU A 4 6.45 -8.33 2.24
CA LEU A 4 5.69 -7.20 2.76
C LEU A 4 5.03 -6.38 1.65
N ILE A 5 5.72 -6.12 0.53
CA ILE A 5 5.17 -5.34 -0.59
C ILE A 5 4.04 -6.12 -1.27
N ALA A 6 4.21 -7.43 -1.45
CA ALA A 6 3.17 -8.29 -2.00
C ALA A 6 1.93 -8.35 -1.08
N ALA A 7 2.13 -8.39 0.24
CA ALA A 7 1.04 -8.33 1.21
C ALA A 7 0.30 -6.98 1.15
N SER A 8 1.03 -5.86 1.06
CA SER A 8 0.45 -4.52 0.90
C SER A 8 -0.38 -4.40 -0.38
N ALA A 9 0.15 -4.88 -1.50
CA ALA A 9 -0.54 -4.83 -2.79
C ALA A 9 -1.84 -5.66 -2.76
N ARG A 10 -1.81 -6.83 -2.11
CA ARG A 10 -3.00 -7.67 -1.93
C ARG A 10 -4.03 -7.02 -1.01
N ALA A 11 -3.59 -6.38 0.07
CA ALA A 11 -4.47 -5.62 0.97
C ALA A 11 -5.14 -4.44 0.26
N LEU A 12 -4.42 -3.71 -0.61
CA LEU A 12 -5.02 -2.68 -1.46
C LEU A 12 -6.08 -3.24 -2.40
N ALA A 13 -5.82 -4.39 -3.03
CA ALA A 13 -6.76 -5.02 -3.94
C ALA A 13 -8.04 -5.51 -3.23
N THR A 14 -7.97 -5.80 -1.94
CA THR A 14 -9.13 -6.17 -1.12
C THR A 14 -9.86 -4.97 -0.51
N GLY A 15 -9.45 -3.73 -0.83
CA GLY A 15 -10.01 -2.50 -0.26
C GLY A 15 -9.49 -2.17 1.14
N ASP A 16 -8.53 -2.93 1.65
CA ASP A 16 -7.89 -2.68 2.96
C ASP A 16 -6.67 -1.78 2.80
N VAL A 17 -6.97 -0.53 2.46
CA VAL A 17 -5.99 0.53 2.24
C VAL A 17 -5.17 0.83 3.49
N LEU A 18 -5.77 0.68 4.69
CA LEU A 18 -5.14 0.96 5.96
C LEU A 18 -4.04 -0.06 6.29
N THR A 19 -4.33 -1.35 6.08
CA THR A 19 -3.35 -2.43 6.27
C THR A 19 -2.20 -2.30 5.28
N ALA A 20 -2.47 -1.94 4.02
CA ALA A 20 -1.42 -1.68 3.06
C ALA A 20 -0.52 -0.52 3.48
N LEU A 21 -1.11 0.61 3.85
CA LEU A 21 -0.38 1.78 4.34
C LEU A 21 0.49 1.44 5.55
N LYS A 22 0.01 0.62 6.50
CA LYS A 22 0.81 0.21 7.67
C LYS A 22 2.07 -0.56 7.29
N HIS A 23 2.00 -1.41 6.27
CA HIS A 23 3.14 -2.20 5.80
C HIS A 23 4.17 -1.37 5.02
N VAL A 24 3.74 -0.33 4.30
CA VAL A 24 4.64 0.59 3.57
C VAL A 24 4.98 1.87 4.34
N ALA A 25 4.28 2.24 5.41
CA ALA A 25 4.57 3.44 6.20
C ALA A 25 5.90 3.38 6.95
N LEU A 26 6.41 2.18 7.21
CA LEU A 26 7.73 1.95 7.81
C LEU A 26 8.85 1.85 6.75
N ARG A 27 8.53 2.00 5.46
CA ARG A 27 9.43 1.77 4.34
C ARG A 27 9.40 2.94 3.36
N ASP A 28 10.52 3.62 3.18
CA ASP A 28 10.70 4.67 2.16
C ASP A 28 11.23 4.11 0.82
N ASP A 29 10.97 2.84 0.55
CA ASP A 29 11.37 2.20 -0.70
C ASP A 29 10.56 2.78 -1.90
N PRO A 30 11.15 2.89 -3.10
CA PRO A 30 10.43 3.31 -4.31
C PRO A 30 9.09 2.58 -4.55
N PRO A 31 8.99 1.23 -4.42
CA PRO A 31 7.70 0.53 -4.53
C PRO A 31 6.73 0.82 -3.38
N ALA A 32 7.23 1.15 -2.20
CA ALA A 32 6.40 1.51 -1.04
C ALA A 32 5.71 2.86 -1.26
N LEU A 33 6.44 3.83 -1.83
CA LEU A 33 5.91 5.12 -2.27
C LEU A 33 4.85 4.97 -3.36
N ALA A 34 5.06 4.10 -4.35
CA ALA A 34 4.07 3.83 -5.39
C ALA A 34 2.76 3.26 -4.81
N LEU A 35 2.86 2.27 -3.91
CA LEU A 35 1.69 1.69 -3.23
C LEU A 35 0.98 2.71 -2.33
N ARG A 36 1.73 3.60 -1.66
CA ARG A 36 1.15 4.70 -0.87
C ARG A 36 0.37 5.68 -1.74
N GLY A 37 0.85 6.00 -2.94
CA GLY A 37 0.12 6.82 -3.91
C GLY A 37 -1.19 6.16 -4.38
N ILE A 38 -1.15 4.86 -4.69
CA ILE A 38 -2.35 4.08 -5.06
C ILE A 38 -3.34 4.02 -3.90
N ALA A 39 -2.84 3.82 -2.68
CA ALA A 39 -3.64 3.83 -1.46
C ALA A 39 -4.36 5.16 -1.24
N MET A 40 -3.65 6.28 -1.38
CA MET A 40 -4.22 7.62 -1.25
C MET A 40 -5.22 7.94 -2.36
N ALA A 41 -4.97 7.49 -3.60
CA ALA A 41 -5.91 7.65 -4.70
C ALA A 41 -7.24 6.93 -4.43
N GLN A 42 -7.21 5.70 -3.91
CA GLN A 42 -8.42 4.97 -3.52
C GLN A 42 -9.19 5.64 -2.36
N LEU A 43 -8.50 6.32 -1.45
CA LEU A 43 -9.13 6.98 -0.31
C LEU A 43 -9.79 8.31 -0.68
N GLY A 44 -9.31 8.99 -1.72
CA GLY A 44 -9.87 10.25 -2.21
C GLY A 44 -10.88 10.10 -3.35
N ASP A 45 -11.01 8.89 -3.90
CA ASP A 45 -12.03 8.53 -4.91
C ASP A 45 -13.37 8.11 -4.26
N LEU A 46 -13.37 7.86 -2.94
CA LEU A 46 -14.55 7.64 -2.09
C LEU A 46 -15.11 8.95 -1.53
#